data_AF-A0A2D9P702-F1
#
_entry.id   AF-A0A2D9P702-F1
#
_cell.length_a   1.000
_cell.length_b   1.000
_cell.length_c   1.000
_cell.angle_alpha   90.00
_cell.angle_beta   90.00
_cell.angle_gamma   90.00
#
_symmetry.space_group_name_H-M   'P 1'
#
loop_
_entity.id
_entity.type
_entity.pdbx_description
1 polymer ?
#
loop_
_entity_poly.entity_id
_entity_poly.type
_entity_poly.pdbx_seq_one_letter_code
_entity_poly.pdbx_strand_id
1 'polypeptide(L)'
;MNIEESWLKNFKYHDKKKNPPIFEVKLFFLYVNSKNELEYLKEGSTYILQSKIFDKKDIIKNIKENQYIHKKKYKLISLLKFNIDINIENLEDFLLDTHDKNYMTALNNLEDITFTNNSTLFNELNNIFFVFLEDNYKNNTTKKIKFNTKTRNNKTKRFKA
;
A
#
# COMPACT_ATOMS: atom_id res chain seq x y z
N MET A 1 14.40 34.96 -18.91
CA MET A 1 13.43 34.96 -17.81
C MET A 1 12.00 35.10 -18.37
N ASN A 2 11.51 34.19 -19.23
CA ASN A 2 10.21 34.42 -19.91
C ASN A 2 9.42 33.17 -20.38
N ILE A 3 9.88 31.96 -20.07
CA ILE A 3 9.12 30.72 -20.36
C ILE A 3 8.62 30.12 -19.04
N GLU A 4 9.46 30.17 -17.99
CA GLU A 4 9.15 29.60 -16.67
C GLU A 4 7.97 30.26 -15.95
N GLU A 5 7.76 31.56 -16.09
CA GLU A 5 6.59 32.20 -15.47
C GLU A 5 5.29 32.01 -16.25
N SER A 6 5.38 31.81 -17.57
CA SER A 6 4.20 31.73 -18.45
C SER A 6 3.48 30.40 -18.26
N TRP A 7 4.21 29.28 -18.17
CA TRP A 7 3.61 27.97 -17.89
C TRP A 7 2.96 27.96 -16.51
N LEU A 8 3.61 28.54 -15.49
CA LEU A 8 3.10 28.56 -14.12
C LEU A 8 1.79 29.37 -14.00
N LYS A 9 1.72 30.54 -14.65
CA LYS A 9 0.52 31.39 -14.66
C LYS A 9 -0.64 30.74 -15.40
N ASN A 10 -0.39 30.14 -16.57
CA ASN A 10 -1.40 29.40 -17.31
C ASN A 10 -1.90 28.20 -16.50
N PHE A 11 -0.99 27.52 -15.79
CA PHE A 11 -1.35 26.38 -14.95
C PHE A 11 -2.23 26.77 -13.75
N LYS A 12 -1.82 27.79 -12.98
CA LYS A 12 -2.61 28.36 -11.86
C LYS A 12 -4.03 28.72 -12.31
N TYR A 13 -4.20 29.17 -13.56
CA TYR A 13 -5.51 29.47 -14.14
C TYR A 13 -6.34 28.21 -14.43
N HIS A 14 -5.75 27.15 -14.99
CA HIS A 14 -6.45 25.90 -15.31
C HIS A 14 -6.86 25.11 -14.07
N ASP A 15 -6.03 25.03 -13.04
CA ASP A 15 -6.34 24.28 -11.82
C ASP A 15 -7.50 24.92 -11.02
N LYS A 16 -7.61 26.26 -11.03
CA LYS A 16 -8.74 26.97 -10.42
C LYS A 16 -10.08 26.69 -11.09
N LYS A 17 -10.09 26.22 -12.34
CA LYS A 17 -11.29 25.89 -13.12
C LYS A 17 -11.76 24.47 -12.76
N LYS A 18 -12.20 24.31 -11.50
CA LYS A 18 -12.54 23.05 -10.83
C LYS A 18 -13.53 22.18 -11.61
N ASN A 19 -13.06 21.06 -12.16
CA ASN A 19 -13.86 19.85 -12.29
C ASN A 19 -13.88 19.10 -10.95
N PRO A 20 -14.87 18.24 -10.65
CA PRO A 20 -14.82 17.38 -9.47
C PRO A 20 -13.50 16.61 -9.48
N PRO A 21 -12.80 16.48 -8.34
CA PRO A 21 -11.42 16.02 -8.36
C PRO A 21 -11.44 14.50 -8.59
N ILE A 22 -11.13 14.11 -9.82
CA ILE A 22 -10.85 12.72 -10.17
C ILE A 22 -9.45 12.42 -9.66
N PHE A 23 -9.32 11.38 -8.85
CA PHE A 23 -8.05 10.92 -8.30
C PHE A 23 -7.61 9.67 -9.03
N GLU A 24 -6.53 9.77 -9.79
CA GLU A 24 -5.90 8.62 -10.41
C GLU A 24 -4.87 8.04 -9.44
N VAL A 25 -4.88 6.72 -9.26
CA VAL A 25 -3.91 6.02 -8.43
C VAL A 25 -3.38 4.83 -9.19
N LYS A 26 -2.07 4.82 -9.45
CA LYS A 26 -1.42 3.67 -10.09
C LYS A 26 -0.89 2.71 -9.04
N LEU A 27 -1.09 1.42 -9.29
CA LEU A 27 -0.59 0.39 -8.40
C LEU A 27 0.68 -0.23 -8.97
N PHE A 28 1.67 -0.44 -8.11
CA PHE A 28 2.89 -1.15 -8.45
C PHE A 28 3.07 -2.32 -7.49
N PHE A 29 3.43 -3.48 -8.03
CA PHE A 29 3.67 -4.69 -7.24
C PHE A 29 5.14 -5.08 -7.39
N LEU A 30 5.87 -5.02 -6.28
CA LEU A 30 7.29 -5.34 -6.18
C LEU A 30 7.46 -6.70 -5.52
N TYR A 31 8.21 -7.58 -6.15
CA TYR A 31 8.42 -8.93 -5.68
C TYR A 31 9.89 -9.14 -5.36
N VAL A 32 10.15 -9.35 -4.08
CA VAL A 32 11.48 -9.57 -3.52
C VAL A 32 11.65 -11.07 -3.29
N ASN A 33 12.73 -11.64 -3.79
CA ASN A 33 13.04 -13.06 -3.60
C ASN A 33 13.59 -13.34 -2.19
N SER A 34 13.80 -14.62 -1.91
CA SER A 34 14.40 -15.14 -0.67
C SER A 34 15.83 -14.64 -0.39
N LYS A 35 16.52 -14.07 -1.38
CA LYS A 35 17.85 -13.44 -1.25
C LYS A 35 17.77 -11.93 -1.02
N ASN A 36 16.57 -11.39 -0.81
CA ASN A 36 16.30 -9.95 -0.67
C ASN A 36 16.61 -9.13 -1.93
N GLU A 37 16.55 -9.74 -3.10
CA GLU A 37 16.71 -9.05 -4.38
C GLU A 37 15.33 -8.83 -5.02
N LEU A 38 15.11 -7.67 -5.65
CA LEU A 38 13.93 -7.43 -6.45
C LEU A 38 13.97 -8.34 -7.69
N GLU A 39 13.14 -9.37 -7.71
CA GLU A 39 13.07 -10.38 -8.77
C GLU A 39 12.09 -9.96 -9.87
N TYR A 40 11.01 -9.26 -9.50
CA TYR A 40 9.98 -8.88 -10.45
C TYR A 40 9.27 -7.58 -10.04
N LEU A 41 8.92 -6.78 -11.04
CA LEU A 41 8.11 -5.58 -10.89
C LEU A 41 6.94 -5.67 -11.87
N LYS A 42 5.73 -5.47 -11.36
CA LYS A 42 4.50 -5.49 -12.14
C LYS A 42 3.77 -4.18 -11.97
N GLU A 43 3.49 -3.53 -13.09
CA GLU A 43 2.55 -2.41 -13.13
C GLU A 43 1.12 -2.96 -13.09
N GLY A 44 0.32 -2.39 -12.21
CA GLY A 44 -1.08 -2.73 -12.00
C GLY A 44 -2.05 -1.89 -12.81
N SER A 45 -3.33 -2.09 -12.55
CA SER A 45 -4.37 -1.21 -13.08
C SER A 45 -4.28 0.18 -12.45
N THR A 46 -4.61 1.19 -13.23
CA THR A 46 -4.87 2.55 -12.71
C THR A 46 -6.30 2.61 -12.18
N TYR A 47 -6.46 3.10 -10.95
CA TYR A 47 -7.75 3.32 -10.33
C TYR A 47 -8.18 4.77 -10.48
N ILE A 48 -9.40 4.98 -10.93
CA ILE A 48 -10.04 6.29 -11.00
C ILE A 48 -10.99 6.39 -9.81
N LEU A 49 -10.58 7.15 -8.80
CA LEU A 49 -11.34 7.33 -7.57
C LEU A 49 -12.21 8.59 -7.66
N GLN A 50 -13.47 8.45 -7.24
CA GLN A 50 -14.41 9.57 -7.10
C GLN A 50 -14.24 10.32 -5.78
N SER A 51 -13.43 9.78 -4.87
CA SER A 51 -13.08 10.37 -3.57
C SER A 51 -11.56 10.29 -3.36
N LYS A 52 -11.05 10.98 -2.34
CA LYS A 52 -9.63 10.91 -1.95
C LYS A 52 -9.26 9.61 -1.20
N ILE A 53 -10.12 8.60 -1.25
CA ILE A 53 -10.00 7.39 -0.44
C ILE A 53 -9.87 6.19 -1.37
N PHE A 54 -8.81 5.41 -1.14
CA PHE A 54 -8.65 4.09 -1.74
C PHE A 54 -9.05 3.04 -0.72
N ASP A 55 -10.12 2.30 -1.03
CA ASP A 55 -10.79 1.42 -0.09
C ASP A 55 -9.94 0.22 0.31
N LYS A 56 -9.95 -0.12 1.60
CA LYS A 56 -9.34 -1.32 2.16
C LYS A 56 -9.78 -2.60 1.45
N LYS A 57 -11.02 -2.66 0.98
CA LYS A 57 -11.54 -3.81 0.23
C LYS A 57 -10.73 -4.04 -1.05
N ASP A 58 -10.42 -2.98 -1.78
CA ASP A 58 -9.63 -3.04 -3.00
C ASP A 58 -8.16 -3.32 -2.71
N ILE A 59 -7.61 -2.81 -1.60
CA ILE A 59 -6.27 -3.19 -1.12
C ILE A 59 -6.22 -4.71 -0.92
N ILE A 60 -7.15 -5.27 -0.15
CA ILE A 60 -7.20 -6.71 0.16
C ILE A 60 -7.39 -7.53 -1.12
N LYS A 61 -8.23 -7.07 -2.05
CA LYS A 61 -8.44 -7.72 -3.35
C LYS A 61 -7.12 -7.79 -4.14
N ASN A 62 -6.45 -6.65 -4.31
CA ASN A 62 -5.17 -6.57 -5.00
C ASN A 62 -4.11 -7.46 -4.35
N ILE A 63 -4.07 -7.54 -3.01
CA ILE A 63 -3.15 -8.44 -2.31
C ILE A 63 -3.40 -9.90 -2.69
N LYS A 64 -4.67 -10.34 -2.65
CA LYS A 64 -5.04 -11.74 -2.93
C LYS A 64 -4.77 -12.14 -4.38
N GLU A 65 -5.04 -11.24 -5.32
CA GLU A 65 -4.85 -11.46 -6.76
C GLU A 65 -3.37 -11.52 -7.15
N ASN A 66 -2.50 -10.85 -6.39
CA ASN A 66 -1.08 -10.70 -6.70
C ASN A 66 -0.14 -11.52 -5.80
N GLN A 67 -0.68 -12.39 -4.94
CA GLN A 67 0.10 -13.21 -4.00
C GLN A 67 0.87 -14.38 -4.65
N TYR A 68 0.60 -14.71 -5.92
CA TYR A 68 1.31 -15.77 -6.65
C TYR A 68 1.89 -15.24 -7.95
N ILE A 69 3.16 -15.52 -8.19
CA ILE A 69 3.85 -15.27 -9.46
C ILE A 69 4.62 -16.53 -9.84
N HIS A 70 4.49 -16.99 -11.09
CA HIS A 70 5.19 -18.18 -11.60
C HIS A 70 5.08 -19.41 -10.68
N LYS A 71 3.89 -19.63 -10.09
CA LYS A 71 3.59 -20.70 -9.11
C LYS A 71 4.33 -20.59 -7.76
N LYS A 72 5.13 -19.55 -7.55
CA LYS A 72 5.70 -19.20 -6.24
C LYS A 72 4.71 -18.32 -5.48
N LYS A 73 4.63 -18.55 -4.17
CA LYS A 73 3.82 -17.74 -3.27
C LYS A 73 4.67 -16.60 -2.72
N TYR A 74 4.09 -15.42 -2.67
CA TYR A 74 4.67 -14.26 -2.02
C TYR A 74 3.70 -13.72 -0.97
N LYS A 75 4.25 -13.24 0.13
CA LYS A 75 3.52 -12.59 1.22
C LYS A 75 3.76 -11.10 1.16
N LEU A 76 2.69 -10.31 1.29
CA LEU A 76 2.83 -8.85 1.45
C LEU A 76 3.60 -8.55 2.74
N ILE A 77 4.66 -7.75 2.63
CA ILE A 77 5.47 -7.28 3.77
C ILE A 77 5.34 -5.79 4.02
N SER A 78 5.02 -5.00 2.99
CA SER A 78 4.88 -3.56 3.12
C SER A 78 3.92 -3.00 2.08
N LEU A 79 3.24 -1.92 2.45
CA LEU A 79 2.41 -1.12 1.57
C LEU A 79 2.90 0.32 1.68
N LEU A 80 3.27 0.94 0.56
CA LEU A 80 3.78 2.30 0.52
C LEU A 80 2.82 3.17 -0.29
N LYS A 81 2.52 4.35 0.23
CA LYS A 81 1.77 5.39 -0.47
C LYS A 81 2.73 6.48 -0.90
N PHE A 82 2.72 6.81 -2.18
CA PHE A 82 3.35 8.01 -2.71
C PHE A 82 2.26 9.01 -3.06
N ASN A 83 2.29 10.16 -2.40
CA ASN A 83 1.35 11.24 -2.60
C ASN A 83 2.05 12.57 -2.32
N ILE A 84 2.03 13.46 -3.31
CA ILE A 84 2.58 14.81 -3.17
C ILE A 84 1.46 15.69 -2.63
N ASP A 85 1.71 16.33 -1.49
CA ASP A 85 0.78 17.25 -0.83
C ASP A 85 1.31 18.69 -0.92
N ILE A 86 1.37 19.20 -2.14
CA ILE A 86 1.82 20.56 -2.40
C ILE A 86 0.64 21.37 -2.88
N ASN A 87 0.38 22.48 -2.20
CA ASN A 87 -0.51 23.51 -2.71
C ASN A 87 0.19 24.28 -3.83
N ILE A 88 -0.53 24.53 -4.92
CA ILE A 88 -0.05 25.26 -6.10
C ILE A 88 0.40 26.68 -5.75
N GLU A 89 -0.20 27.26 -4.71
CA GLU A 89 0.21 28.57 -4.20
C GLU A 89 1.66 28.57 -3.70
N ASN A 90 2.14 27.43 -3.20
CA ASN A 90 3.51 27.23 -2.69
C ASN A 90 4.39 26.44 -3.68
N LEU A 91 3.99 26.34 -4.95
CA LEU A 91 4.79 25.61 -5.95
C LEU A 91 6.17 26.24 -6.14
N GLU A 92 6.28 27.55 -5.95
CA GLU A 92 7.54 28.29 -6.02
C GLU A 92 8.51 27.82 -4.92
N ASP A 93 8.01 27.61 -3.70
CA ASP A 93 8.81 27.07 -2.58
C ASP A 93 9.27 25.63 -2.84
N PHE A 94 8.43 24.82 -3.51
CA PHE A 94 8.82 23.48 -3.95
C PHE A 94 9.98 23.50 -4.96
N LEU A 95 9.96 24.45 -5.90
CA LEU A 95 11.04 24.62 -6.90
C LEU A 95 12.33 25.14 -6.25
N LEU A 96 12.22 25.93 -5.18
CA LEU A 96 13.34 26.50 -4.43
C LEU A 96 13.96 25.54 -3.41
N ASP A 97 13.46 24.30 -3.31
CA ASP A 97 13.97 23.23 -2.43
C ASP A 97 13.99 23.59 -0.93
N THR A 98 13.04 24.41 -0.49
CA THR A 98 12.98 24.89 0.89
C THR A 98 12.10 24.01 1.82
N HIS A 99 11.55 22.92 1.29
CA HIS A 99 10.60 22.05 1.99
C HIS A 99 11.11 20.62 2.20
N ASP A 100 10.67 19.96 3.28
CA ASP A 100 10.91 18.54 3.54
C ASP A 100 10.21 17.66 2.49
N LYS A 101 11.00 16.95 1.68
CA LYS A 101 10.57 16.19 0.49
C LYS A 101 10.08 14.76 0.76
N ASN A 102 9.44 14.50 1.90
CA ASN A 102 8.98 13.14 2.24
C ASN A 102 7.56 12.85 1.72
N TYR A 103 7.45 12.53 0.43
CA TYR A 103 6.16 12.19 -0.23
C TYR A 103 5.81 10.70 -0.22
N MET A 104 6.74 9.86 0.26
CA MET A 104 6.56 8.42 0.38
C MET A 104 6.30 8.06 1.84
N THR A 105 5.18 7.40 2.11
CA THR A 105 4.78 7.00 3.47
C THR A 105 4.54 5.49 3.52
N ALA A 106 5.12 4.81 4.51
CA ALA A 106 4.82 3.41 4.78
C ALA A 106 3.50 3.30 5.56
N LEU A 107 2.61 2.41 5.12
CA LEU A 107 1.32 2.15 5.74
C LEU A 107 1.45 0.93 6.65
N ASN A 108 1.38 1.17 7.96
CA ASN A 108 1.56 0.13 8.97
C ASN A 108 0.36 -0.80 9.12
N ASN A 109 -0.84 -0.29 8.80
CA ASN A 109 -2.10 -1.01 8.92
C ASN A 109 -2.78 -1.15 7.57
N LEU A 110 -3.52 -2.25 7.40
CA LEU A 110 -4.44 -2.43 6.26
C LEU A 110 -5.75 -1.69 6.58
N GLU A 111 -5.75 -0.39 6.33
CA GLU A 111 -6.87 0.53 6.45
C GLU A 111 -7.11 1.26 5.13
N ASP A 112 -8.15 2.08 5.06
CA ASP A 112 -8.41 2.90 3.89
C ASP A 112 -7.28 3.93 3.72
N ILE A 113 -6.85 4.15 2.49
CA ILE A 113 -5.75 5.06 2.20
C ILE A 113 -6.31 6.41 1.77
N THR A 114 -5.98 7.45 2.52
CA THR A 114 -6.38 8.83 2.21
C THR A 114 -5.26 9.56 1.47
N PHE A 115 -5.63 10.25 0.40
CA PHE A 115 -4.76 11.15 -0.37
C PHE A 115 -5.07 12.59 0.02
N THR A 116 -4.04 13.42 0.25
CA THR A 116 -4.23 14.82 0.67
C THR A 116 -4.08 15.80 -0.48
N ASN A 117 -3.90 15.33 -1.72
CA ASN A 117 -3.50 16.19 -2.83
C ASN A 117 -4.39 17.44 -2.98
N ASN A 118 -3.71 18.58 -3.05
CA ASN A 118 -4.29 19.91 -3.17
C ASN A 118 -4.20 20.45 -4.62
N SER A 119 -3.54 19.74 -5.52
CA SER A 119 -3.38 20.13 -6.92
C SER A 119 -3.76 19.01 -7.89
N THR A 120 -4.39 19.36 -9.00
CA THR A 120 -4.62 18.40 -10.09
C THR A 120 -3.33 17.95 -10.78
N LEU A 121 -2.24 18.74 -10.74
CA LEU A 121 -0.93 18.38 -11.33
C LEU A 121 -0.39 17.06 -10.82
N PHE A 122 -0.44 16.89 -9.50
CA PHE A 122 0.21 15.77 -8.86
C PHE A 122 -0.72 14.55 -8.76
N ASN A 123 -1.95 14.64 -9.26
CA ASN A 123 -2.91 13.54 -9.19
C ASN A 123 -2.40 12.31 -9.96
N GLU A 124 -1.83 12.52 -11.15
CA GLU A 124 -1.28 11.44 -11.98
C GLU A 124 -0.05 10.75 -11.38
N LEU A 125 0.58 11.39 -10.39
CA LEU A 125 1.75 10.88 -9.69
C LEU A 125 1.39 10.06 -8.45
N ASN A 126 0.12 9.99 -8.05
CA ASN A 126 -0.26 9.20 -6.89
C ASN A 126 -0.09 7.72 -7.17
N ASN A 127 0.71 7.07 -6.33
CA ASN A 127 1.04 5.67 -6.50
C ASN A 127 0.90 4.90 -5.19
N ILE A 128 0.49 3.64 -5.27
CA ILE A 128 0.56 2.70 -4.17
C ILE A 128 1.49 1.55 -4.58
N PHE A 129 2.50 1.30 -3.76
CA PHE A 129 3.44 0.23 -3.95
C PHE A 129 3.15 -0.90 -2.97
N PHE A 130 2.89 -2.09 -3.49
CA PHE A 130 2.76 -3.31 -2.72
C PHE A 130 4.08 -4.07 -2.78
N VAL A 131 4.72 -4.26 -1.64
CA VAL A 131 5.97 -5.00 -1.54
C VAL A 131 5.69 -6.40 -1.02
N PHE A 132 6.02 -7.37 -1.85
CA PHE A 132 5.85 -8.80 -1.63
C PHE A 132 7.20 -9.47 -1.44
N LEU A 133 7.28 -10.37 -0.46
CA LEU A 133 8.46 -11.20 -0.20
C LEU A 133 8.14 -12.65 -0.48
N GLU A 134 9.06 -13.37 -1.14
CA GLU A 134 8.96 -14.80 -1.41
C GLU A 134 8.71 -15.56 -0.10
N ASP A 135 7.61 -16.30 -0.05
CA ASP A 135 7.23 -17.08 1.11
C ASP A 135 8.01 -18.40 1.09
N ASN A 136 9.15 -18.42 1.76
CA ASN A 136 9.92 -19.63 2.00
C ASN A 136 9.16 -20.52 2.98
N TYR A 137 8.19 -21.30 2.49
CA TYR A 137 7.57 -22.37 3.25
C TYR A 137 8.65 -23.39 3.64
N LYS A 138 9.30 -23.18 4.79
CA LYS A 138 9.91 -24.27 5.53
C LYS A 138 8.75 -25.10 6.06
N ASN A 139 8.67 -26.37 5.68
CA ASN A 139 7.72 -27.33 6.23
C ASN A 139 8.00 -27.53 7.73
N ASN A 140 7.64 -26.55 8.56
CA ASN A 140 7.62 -26.68 10.00
C ASN A 140 6.41 -27.54 10.35
N THR A 141 6.56 -28.86 10.15
CA THR A 141 5.64 -29.83 10.70
C THR A 141 5.78 -29.75 12.22
N THR A 142 4.92 -28.97 12.88
CA THR A 142 4.78 -29.11 14.31
C THR A 142 4.37 -30.56 14.58
N LYS A 143 5.20 -31.30 15.32
CA LYS A 143 4.86 -32.68 15.71
C LYS A 143 3.50 -32.62 16.39
N LYS A 144 2.48 -33.27 15.81
CA LYS A 144 1.16 -33.41 16.40
C LYS A 144 1.32 -34.00 17.81
N ILE A 145 1.09 -33.19 18.84
CA ILE A 145 1.11 -33.63 20.23
C ILE A 145 -0.11 -34.54 20.42
N LYS A 146 0.12 -35.84 20.49
CA LYS A 146 -0.91 -36.81 20.87
C LYS A 146 -1.00 -36.80 22.40
N PHE A 147 -2.03 -36.18 22.96
CA PHE A 147 -2.34 -36.34 24.38
C PHE A 147 -2.75 -37.81 24.60
N ASN A 148 -1.90 -38.56 25.31
CA ASN A 148 -2.22 -39.94 25.67
C ASN A 148 -3.20 -39.90 26.85
N THR A 149 -4.49 -39.76 26.56
CA THR A 149 -5.56 -39.85 27.56
C THR A 149 -5.77 -41.31 27.95
N LYS A 150 -4.75 -41.94 28.56
CA LYS A 150 -5.00 -43.15 29.34
C LYS A 150 -5.76 -42.70 30.59
N THR A 151 -7.08 -42.87 30.51
CA THR A 151 -8.06 -42.90 31.59
C THR A 151 -7.43 -42.86 32.98
N ARG A 152 -7.35 -41.66 33.56
CA ARG A 152 -7.14 -41.50 35.00
C ARG A 152 -8.42 -42.02 35.64
N ASN A 153 -8.37 -43.25 36.17
CA ASN A 153 -9.44 -43.81 37.00
C ASN A 153 -9.60 -42.92 38.24
N ASN A 154 -10.38 -41.86 38.12
CA ASN A 154 -10.84 -41.09 39.26
C ASN A 154 -11.80 -41.99 40.03
N LYS A 155 -11.26 -42.74 40.99
CA LYS A 155 -12.04 -43.35 42.07
C LYS A 155 -12.65 -42.20 42.85
N THR A 156 -13.89 -41.82 42.53
CA THR A 156 -14.70 -40.98 43.40
C THR A 156 -14.90 -41.77 44.70
N LYS A 157 -14.29 -41.31 45.79
CA LYS A 157 -14.60 -41.81 47.14
C LYS A 157 -16.04 -41.39 47.43
N ARG A 158 -16.95 -42.36 47.43
CA ARG A 158 -18.33 -42.19 47.89
C ARG A 158 -18.27 -41.87 49.39
N PHE A 159 -18.63 -40.64 49.77
CA PHE A 159 -18.88 -40.33 51.19
C PHE A 159 -20.13 -41.12 51.62
N LYS A 160 -20.00 -41.93 52.67
CA LYS A 160 -21.16 -42.57 53.31
C LYS A 160 -21.83 -41.53 54.22
N ALA A 161 -23.16 -41.49 54.14
CA ALA A 161 -24.05 -40.76 55.04
C ALA A 161 -24.07 -41.39 56.43
#